data_AF-A0A6A6NNI7-F1
#
_entry.id   AF-A0A6A6NNI7-F1
#
_cell.length_a   1.000
_cell.length_b   1.000
_cell.length_c   1.000
_cell.angle_alpha   90.00
_cell.angle_beta   90.00
_cell.angle_gamma   90.00
#
_symmetry.space_group_name_H-M   'P 1'
#
loop_
_entity.id
_entity.type
_entity.pdbx_description
1 polymer ?
#
loop_
_entity_poly.entity_id
_entity_poly.type
_entity_poly.pdbx_seq_one_letter_code
_entity_poly.pdbx_strand_id
1 'polypeptide(L)'
;VSIGVSGWLLHPSDVTAPWRPISASTTEPFALRWELDALLHLGTSLASVLRSRAWRAAQMELAQQVLLRSAAAALWPVTLVSAASSWLDNPFGVARARADKAGLVLADALAREKVQGARPVSLVGYSLGARVVFACLSELARQRCFGVVENAVLMGAAAPAEPGAWRRARSVVAGRLVNAWSGNDGVLAVVHRGTSPGKVWAGIAGLRAITGVRGVENVDVSDLVSGHAKYR
;
A
#
# COMPACT_ATOMS: atom_id res chain seq x y z
N VAL A 1 2.78 -18.47 10.84
CA VAL A 1 3.96 -17.75 10.29
C VAL A 1 3.54 -16.32 9.99
N SER A 2 4.37 -15.32 10.31
CA SER A 2 4.04 -13.90 10.08
C SER A 2 5.01 -13.30 9.07
N ILE A 3 4.53 -12.68 8.00
CA ILE A 3 5.37 -12.10 6.95
C ILE A 3 5.08 -10.60 6.83
N GLY A 4 6.05 -9.79 7.21
CA GLY A 4 6.06 -8.35 7.00
C GLY A 4 6.56 -7.99 5.60
N VAL A 5 5.88 -7.07 4.92
CA VAL A 5 6.20 -6.65 3.55
C VAL A 5 6.33 -5.13 3.48
N SER A 6 7.57 -4.65 3.42
CA SER A 6 7.88 -3.22 3.33
C SER A 6 7.60 -2.68 1.91
N GLY A 7 7.12 -1.44 1.80
CA GLY A 7 6.69 -0.86 0.51
C GLY A 7 7.56 0.25 -0.08
N TRP A 8 8.40 0.91 0.71
CA TRP A 8 9.43 1.83 0.25
C TRP A 8 10.56 1.80 1.28
N LEU A 9 11.81 2.03 0.84
CA LEU A 9 13.01 1.85 1.66
C LEU A 9 13.97 3.03 1.47
N LEU A 10 14.61 3.49 2.55
CA LEU A 10 15.74 4.42 2.49
C LEU A 10 17.07 3.68 2.65
N HIS A 11 17.05 2.62 3.45
CA HIS A 11 18.20 1.76 3.71
C HIS A 11 17.82 0.29 3.57
N PRO A 12 18.76 -0.60 3.21
CA PRO A 12 18.48 -2.04 3.14
C PRO A 12 17.95 -2.64 4.47
N SER A 13 18.33 -2.07 5.60
CA SER A 13 17.82 -2.46 6.92
C SER A 13 16.32 -2.17 7.12
N ASP A 14 15.73 -1.29 6.30
CA ASP A 14 14.29 -0.98 6.34
C ASP A 14 13.42 -2.16 5.87
N VAL A 15 14.03 -3.20 5.28
CA VAL A 15 13.33 -4.45 4.99
C VAL A 15 12.85 -5.10 6.28
N THR A 16 13.67 -5.13 7.33
CA THR A 16 13.39 -5.87 8.57
C THR A 16 13.00 -4.96 9.74
N ALA A 17 13.53 -3.74 9.79
CA ALA A 17 13.36 -2.83 10.91
C ALA A 17 11.89 -2.58 11.34
N PRO A 18 10.92 -2.36 10.42
CA PRO A 18 9.52 -2.11 10.79
C PRO A 18 8.84 -3.30 11.49
N TRP A 19 9.37 -4.51 11.27
CA TRP A 19 8.73 -5.76 11.69
C TRP A 19 9.29 -6.32 13.00
N ARG A 20 10.32 -5.67 13.58
CA ARG A 20 10.91 -6.06 14.87
C ARG A 20 9.92 -6.12 16.04
N PRO A 21 8.87 -5.27 16.12
CA PRO A 21 7.87 -5.38 17.18
C PRO A 21 7.00 -6.64 17.09
N ILE A 22 6.98 -7.36 15.97
CA ILE A 22 6.24 -8.62 15.85
C ILE A 22 6.93 -9.65 16.75
N SER A 23 6.24 -10.07 17.81
CA SER A 23 6.82 -10.95 18.80
C SER A 23 7.20 -12.32 18.22
N ALA A 24 8.48 -12.66 18.38
CA ALA A 24 8.98 -13.99 18.09
C ALA A 24 8.58 -15.04 19.16
N SER A 25 7.99 -14.62 20.29
CA SER A 25 7.55 -15.55 21.33
C SER A 25 6.23 -16.27 21.00
N THR A 26 5.39 -15.65 20.16
CA THR A 26 4.07 -16.18 19.78
C THR A 26 3.94 -16.45 18.29
N THR A 27 4.86 -15.93 17.48
CA THR A 27 4.85 -16.10 16.02
C THR A 27 6.24 -16.39 15.50
N GLU A 28 6.33 -16.88 14.27
CA GLU A 28 7.59 -16.98 13.53
C GLU A 28 7.63 -15.82 12.52
N PRO A 29 8.29 -14.68 12.86
CA PRO A 29 8.29 -13.48 12.03
C PRO A 29 9.35 -13.55 10.93
N PHE A 30 8.94 -13.22 9.72
CA PHE A 30 9.78 -13.01 8.55
C PHE A 30 9.54 -11.63 7.97
N ALA A 31 10.56 -11.08 7.31
CA ALA A 31 10.42 -9.90 6.47
C ALA A 31 10.72 -10.27 5.02
N LEU A 32 9.79 -9.98 4.12
CA LEU A 32 9.97 -10.27 2.71
C LEU A 32 10.91 -9.23 2.08
N ARG A 33 12.08 -9.68 1.64
CA ARG A 33 12.94 -8.91 0.74
C ARG A 33 12.47 -9.10 -0.70
N TRP A 34 11.95 -8.06 -1.32
CA TRP A 34 11.54 -8.05 -2.72
C TRP A 34 12.06 -6.77 -3.39
N GLU A 35 12.54 -6.90 -4.64
CA GLU A 35 12.83 -5.77 -5.52
C GLU A 35 13.63 -4.62 -4.86
N LEU A 36 14.68 -4.99 -4.11
CA LEU A 36 15.40 -4.09 -3.20
C LEU A 36 15.84 -2.79 -3.89
N ASP A 37 16.46 -2.89 -5.06
CA ASP A 37 16.96 -1.72 -5.79
C ASP A 37 15.83 -0.80 -6.23
N ALA A 38 14.71 -1.36 -6.71
CA ALA A 38 13.54 -0.58 -7.09
C ALA A 38 12.92 0.13 -5.88
N LEU A 39 12.88 -0.52 -4.72
CA LEU A 39 12.36 0.06 -3.48
C LEU A 39 13.26 1.16 -2.91
N LEU A 40 14.58 1.02 -3.00
CA LEU A 40 15.55 2.05 -2.62
C LEU A 40 15.50 3.26 -3.57
N HIS A 41 15.40 3.01 -4.88
CA HIS A 41 15.20 4.07 -5.87
C HIS A 41 13.87 4.81 -5.63
N LEU A 42 12.81 4.09 -5.29
CA LEU A 42 11.53 4.71 -4.92
C LEU A 42 11.66 5.57 -3.67
N GLY A 43 12.28 5.06 -2.60
CA GLY A 43 12.39 5.78 -1.33
C GLY A 43 13.24 7.04 -1.42
N THR A 44 14.36 6.98 -2.15
CA THR A 44 15.20 8.18 -2.42
C THR A 44 14.44 9.22 -3.24
N SER A 45 13.69 8.79 -4.26
CA SER A 45 12.82 9.68 -5.06
C SER A 45 11.74 10.32 -4.19
N LEU A 46 11.05 9.54 -3.36
CA LEU A 46 10.03 10.03 -2.44
C LEU A 46 10.60 11.05 -1.44
N ALA A 47 11.77 10.76 -0.86
CA ALA A 47 12.44 11.66 0.07
C ALA A 47 12.89 12.97 -0.57
N SER A 48 13.21 12.96 -1.87
CA SER A 48 13.50 14.18 -2.64
C SER A 48 12.24 15.04 -2.80
N VAL A 49 11.12 14.42 -3.20
CA VAL A 49 9.83 15.11 -3.40
C VAL A 49 9.32 15.72 -2.10
N LEU A 50 9.31 14.96 -1.02
CA LEU A 50 8.85 15.43 0.30
C LEU A 50 9.65 16.65 0.80
N ARG A 51 10.91 16.80 0.37
CA ARG A 51 11.76 17.95 0.72
C ARG A 51 11.64 19.13 -0.26
N SER A 52 10.98 18.95 -1.40
CA SER A 52 10.90 19.95 -2.46
C SER A 52 10.08 21.19 -2.07
N ARG A 53 10.40 22.34 -2.67
CA ARG A 53 9.61 23.58 -2.51
C ARG A 53 8.20 23.44 -3.07
N ALA A 54 8.05 22.69 -4.16
CA ALA A 54 6.76 22.42 -4.78
C ALA A 54 5.81 21.70 -3.81
N TRP A 55 6.31 20.71 -3.06
CA TRP A 55 5.53 20.01 -2.03
C TRP A 55 5.07 20.94 -0.90
N ARG A 56 5.89 21.91 -0.49
CA ARG A 56 5.52 22.88 0.55
C ARG A 56 4.47 23.87 0.06
N ALA A 57 4.65 24.41 -1.15
CA ALA A 57 3.69 25.34 -1.76
C ALA A 57 2.32 24.68 -1.93
N ALA A 58 2.32 23.43 -2.36
CA ALA A 58 1.16 22.56 -2.46
C ALA A 58 0.39 22.40 -1.14
N GLN A 59 1.10 22.13 -0.04
CA GLN A 59 0.48 22.03 1.29
C GLN A 59 -0.14 23.36 1.73
N MET A 60 0.52 24.48 1.44
CA MET A 60 -0.02 25.82 1.74
C MET A 60 -1.28 26.13 0.92
N GLU A 61 -1.28 25.82 -0.37
CA GLU A 61 -2.43 26.04 -1.25
C GLU A 61 -3.64 25.22 -0.80
N LEU A 62 -3.43 23.93 -0.48
CA LEU A 62 -4.48 23.07 0.08
C LEU A 62 -5.02 23.61 1.42
N ALA A 63 -4.13 24.05 2.31
CA ALA A 63 -4.54 24.64 3.58
C ALA A 63 -5.39 25.91 3.38
N GLN A 64 -5.00 26.77 2.44
CA GLN A 64 -5.78 27.96 2.08
C GLN A 64 -7.14 27.62 1.48
N GLN A 65 -7.23 26.63 0.59
CA GLN A 65 -8.50 26.20 0.00
C GLN A 65 -9.48 25.66 1.06
N VAL A 66 -8.98 24.89 2.04
CA VAL A 66 -9.77 24.39 3.17
C VAL A 66 -10.23 25.54 4.08
N LEU A 67 -9.33 26.46 4.43
CA LEU A 67 -9.64 27.63 5.25
C LEU A 67 -10.72 28.51 4.60
N LEU A 68 -10.62 28.72 3.28
CA LEU A 68 -11.56 29.53 2.51
C LEU A 68 -12.88 28.81 2.19
N ARG A 69 -13.04 27.53 2.60
CA ARG A 69 -14.18 26.66 2.25
C ARG A 69 -14.53 26.71 0.75
N SER A 70 -13.50 26.80 -0.10
CA SER A 70 -13.72 27.02 -1.52
C SER A 70 -14.33 25.77 -2.17
N ALA A 71 -15.27 25.95 -3.12
CA ALA A 71 -15.75 24.85 -3.95
C ALA A 71 -14.61 24.23 -4.79
N ALA A 72 -13.52 24.97 -4.98
CA ALA A 72 -12.27 24.51 -5.58
C ALA A 72 -11.43 23.60 -4.66
N ALA A 73 -11.78 23.41 -3.38
CA ALA A 73 -11.11 22.44 -2.51
C ALA A 73 -11.24 20.98 -3.01
N ALA A 74 -12.21 20.73 -3.90
CA ALA A 74 -12.33 19.46 -4.62
C ALA A 74 -11.30 19.30 -5.76
N LEU A 75 -10.71 20.41 -6.24
CA LEU A 75 -9.71 20.45 -7.31
C LEU A 75 -8.31 20.45 -6.69
N TRP A 76 -7.47 19.52 -7.15
CA TRP A 76 -6.08 19.44 -6.69
C TRP A 76 -5.26 20.57 -7.34
N PRO A 77 -4.32 21.23 -6.60
CA PRO A 77 -3.45 22.24 -7.18
C PRO A 77 -2.76 21.78 -8.47
N VAL A 78 -2.82 22.60 -9.52
CA VAL A 78 -2.17 22.29 -10.82
C VAL A 78 -0.65 22.14 -10.64
N THR A 79 -0.07 22.91 -9.74
CA THR A 79 1.34 22.86 -9.33
C THR A 79 1.74 21.50 -8.77
N LEU A 80 0.84 20.81 -8.05
CA LEU A 80 1.04 19.45 -7.55
C LEU A 80 1.06 18.42 -8.67
N VAL A 81 0.17 18.55 -9.66
CA VAL A 81 0.13 17.63 -10.80
C VAL A 81 1.41 17.75 -11.63
N SER A 82 1.90 18.98 -11.84
CA SER A 82 3.17 19.25 -12.54
C SER A 82 4.41 18.83 -11.75
N ALA A 83 4.42 18.98 -10.42
CA ALA A 83 5.49 18.41 -9.59
C ALA A 83 5.42 16.88 -9.58
N ALA A 84 4.22 16.33 -9.73
CA ALA A 84 4.01 14.90 -9.69
C ALA A 84 4.49 14.17 -10.95
N SER A 85 4.37 14.77 -12.13
CA SER A 85 4.79 14.14 -13.38
C SER A 85 6.24 13.65 -13.35
N SER A 86 7.14 14.41 -12.70
CA SER A 86 8.57 14.09 -12.61
C SER A 86 8.95 12.79 -11.88
N TRP A 87 8.11 12.26 -10.99
CA TRP A 87 8.35 10.99 -10.26
C TRP A 87 7.37 9.87 -10.63
N LEU A 88 6.31 10.21 -11.36
CA LEU A 88 5.35 9.27 -11.90
C LEU A 88 5.88 8.53 -13.12
N ASP A 89 6.75 9.17 -13.91
CA ASP A 89 7.21 8.63 -15.19
C ASP A 89 8.28 7.51 -15.09
N ASN A 90 8.80 7.16 -13.90
CA ASN A 90 9.64 5.95 -13.80
C ASN A 90 9.61 5.22 -12.43
N PRO A 91 10.04 5.77 -11.27
CA PRO A 91 10.34 4.94 -10.11
C PRO A 91 9.10 4.31 -9.44
N PHE A 92 8.03 5.09 -9.26
CA PHE A 92 6.79 4.56 -8.66
C PHE A 92 6.08 3.59 -9.60
N GLY A 93 5.96 3.92 -10.90
CA GLY A 93 5.34 3.05 -11.89
C GLY A 93 6.07 1.70 -11.99
N VAL A 94 7.40 1.71 -12.05
CA VAL A 94 8.22 0.50 -12.03
C VAL A 94 8.01 -0.27 -10.74
N ALA A 95 8.19 0.36 -9.57
CA ALA A 95 8.06 -0.33 -8.29
C ALA A 95 6.65 -0.92 -8.09
N ARG A 96 5.60 -0.22 -8.55
CA ARG A 96 4.21 -0.71 -8.55
C ARG A 96 4.03 -1.94 -9.45
N ALA A 97 4.55 -1.91 -10.68
CA ALA A 97 4.49 -3.05 -11.58
C ALA A 97 5.29 -4.26 -11.04
N ARG A 98 6.43 -4.01 -10.40
CA ARG A 98 7.22 -5.05 -9.75
C ARG A 98 6.52 -5.59 -8.49
N ALA A 99 5.78 -4.77 -7.76
CA ALA A 99 4.96 -5.23 -6.64
C ALA A 99 3.90 -6.25 -7.06
N ASP A 100 3.26 -6.04 -8.21
CA ASP A 100 2.29 -7.00 -8.75
C ASP A 100 2.97 -8.35 -9.03
N LYS A 101 4.13 -8.33 -9.69
CA LYS A 101 4.91 -9.55 -9.99
C LYS A 101 5.39 -10.26 -8.71
N ALA A 102 5.89 -9.51 -7.73
CA ALA A 102 6.32 -10.05 -6.44
C ALA A 102 5.15 -10.71 -5.69
N GLY A 103 3.94 -10.16 -5.80
CA GLY A 103 2.73 -10.78 -5.24
C GLY A 103 2.41 -12.13 -5.88
N LEU A 104 2.58 -12.26 -7.20
CA LEU A 104 2.40 -13.55 -7.90
C LEU A 104 3.41 -14.60 -7.40
N VAL A 105 4.69 -14.21 -7.29
CA VAL A 105 5.76 -15.09 -6.80
C VAL A 105 5.51 -15.49 -5.33
N LEU A 106 5.05 -14.55 -4.50
CA LEU A 106 4.69 -14.84 -3.11
C LEU A 106 3.52 -15.83 -3.04
N ALA A 107 2.48 -15.66 -3.85
CA ALA A 107 1.36 -16.60 -3.90
C ALA A 107 1.84 -18.01 -4.29
N ASP A 108 2.74 -18.11 -5.27
CA ASP A 108 3.30 -19.38 -5.72
C ASP A 108 4.13 -20.07 -4.64
N ALA A 109 5.03 -19.32 -3.99
CA ALA A 109 5.85 -19.82 -2.88
C ALA A 109 5.01 -20.33 -1.70
N LEU A 110 3.89 -19.66 -1.41
CA LEU A 110 3.01 -20.03 -0.30
C LEU A 110 2.09 -21.21 -0.64
N ALA A 111 1.52 -21.25 -1.85
CA ALA A 111 0.52 -22.23 -2.21
C ALA A 111 1.10 -23.52 -2.81
N ARG A 112 2.11 -23.41 -3.69
CA ARG A 112 2.71 -24.56 -4.38
C ARG A 112 3.90 -25.11 -3.63
N GLU A 113 4.91 -24.26 -3.43
CA GLU A 113 6.15 -24.68 -2.77
C GLU A 113 5.97 -24.91 -1.27
N LYS A 114 4.93 -24.29 -0.69
CA LYS A 114 4.60 -24.38 0.74
C LYS A 114 5.82 -24.12 1.61
N VAL A 115 6.58 -23.06 1.32
CA VAL A 115 7.83 -22.70 2.03
C VAL A 115 7.66 -22.55 3.55
N GLN A 116 6.43 -22.27 4.00
CA GLN A 116 6.04 -22.17 5.40
C GLN A 116 5.68 -23.52 6.05
N GLY A 117 5.67 -24.62 5.28
CA GLY A 117 5.35 -25.97 5.72
C GLY A 117 3.90 -26.13 6.18
N ALA A 118 2.93 -26.14 5.25
CA ALA A 118 1.47 -26.29 5.47
C ALA A 118 0.80 -25.38 6.54
N ARG A 119 1.56 -24.56 7.26
CA ARG A 119 1.10 -23.65 8.30
C ARG A 119 0.43 -22.43 7.67
N PRO A 120 -0.64 -21.90 8.27
CA PRO A 120 -1.23 -20.65 7.84
C PRO A 120 -0.25 -19.47 7.99
N VAL A 121 -0.37 -18.50 7.09
CA VAL A 121 0.41 -17.26 7.13
C VAL A 121 -0.45 -16.04 7.47
N SER A 122 0.12 -15.15 8.28
CA SER A 122 -0.38 -13.80 8.49
C SER A 122 0.49 -12.82 7.69
N LEU A 123 -0.11 -12.05 6.80
CA LEU A 123 0.56 -11.09 5.92
C LEU A 123 0.32 -9.67 6.42
N VAL A 124 1.38 -8.88 6.57
CA VAL A 124 1.26 -7.46 6.93
C VAL A 124 2.10 -6.66 5.95
N GLY A 125 1.50 -5.66 5.32
CA GLY A 125 2.23 -4.81 4.38
C GLY A 125 1.81 -3.35 4.50
N TYR A 126 2.75 -2.45 4.21
CA TYR A 126 2.46 -1.03 4.04
C TYR A 126 2.84 -0.54 2.64
N SER A 127 2.19 0.52 2.14
CA SER A 127 2.54 1.15 0.86
C SER A 127 2.51 0.14 -0.30
N LEU A 128 3.57 0.04 -1.13
CA LEU A 128 3.67 -0.98 -2.18
C LEU A 128 3.80 -2.41 -1.62
N GLY A 129 4.24 -2.58 -0.38
CA GLY A 129 4.25 -3.89 0.27
C GLY A 129 2.83 -4.39 0.55
N ALA A 130 1.91 -3.48 0.89
CA ALA A 130 0.48 -3.80 0.93
C ALA A 130 -0.06 -4.17 -0.47
N ARG A 131 0.47 -3.57 -1.55
CA ARG A 131 0.14 -3.96 -2.92
C ARG A 131 0.65 -5.36 -3.27
N VAL A 132 1.86 -5.74 -2.84
CA VAL A 132 2.37 -7.12 -2.95
C VAL A 132 1.42 -8.10 -2.27
N VAL A 133 1.00 -7.80 -1.03
CA VAL A 133 0.02 -8.62 -0.30
C VAL A 133 -1.29 -8.72 -1.08
N PHE A 134 -1.83 -7.60 -1.57
CA PHE A 134 -3.07 -7.59 -2.35
C PHE A 134 -2.98 -8.43 -3.64
N ALA A 135 -1.86 -8.31 -4.37
CA ALA A 135 -1.59 -9.10 -5.57
C ALA A 135 -1.46 -10.60 -5.24
N CYS A 136 -0.79 -10.94 -4.14
CA CYS A 136 -0.72 -12.31 -3.63
C CYS A 136 -2.12 -12.88 -3.34
N LEU A 137 -2.96 -12.17 -2.58
CA LEU A 137 -4.33 -12.61 -2.30
C LEU A 137 -5.18 -12.75 -3.56
N SER A 138 -5.03 -11.82 -4.51
CA SER A 138 -5.74 -11.88 -5.79
C SER A 138 -5.34 -13.12 -6.59
N GLU A 139 -4.06 -13.46 -6.58
CA GLU A 139 -3.53 -14.63 -7.28
C GLU A 139 -3.92 -15.95 -6.61
N LEU A 140 -3.87 -16.03 -5.29
CA LEU A 140 -4.40 -17.18 -4.53
C LEU A 140 -5.88 -17.40 -4.86
N ALA A 141 -6.68 -16.32 -4.92
CA ALA A 141 -8.09 -16.40 -5.28
C ALA A 141 -8.30 -16.89 -6.71
N ARG A 142 -7.48 -16.40 -7.66
CA ARG A 142 -7.48 -16.86 -9.06
C ARG A 142 -7.16 -18.34 -9.17
N GLN A 143 -6.19 -18.82 -8.39
CA GLN A 143 -5.78 -20.23 -8.34
C GLN A 143 -6.70 -21.11 -7.47
N ARG A 144 -7.70 -20.52 -6.81
CA ARG A 144 -8.59 -21.21 -5.85
C ARG A 144 -7.81 -21.89 -4.70
N CYS A 145 -6.71 -21.27 -4.28
CA CYS A 145 -5.90 -21.72 -3.15
C CYS A 145 -6.44 -21.12 -1.85
N PHE A 146 -7.22 -21.90 -1.11
CA PHE A 146 -7.81 -21.50 0.16
C PHE A 146 -7.03 -22.06 1.36
N GLY A 147 -7.20 -21.44 2.53
CA GLY A 147 -6.59 -21.92 3.79
C GLY A 147 -5.10 -21.64 3.95
N VAL A 148 -4.47 -20.95 2.98
CA VAL A 148 -3.06 -20.55 3.04
C VAL A 148 -2.87 -19.32 3.93
N VAL A 149 -3.75 -18.32 3.78
CA VAL A 149 -3.66 -17.05 4.50
C VAL A 149 -4.69 -17.02 5.62
N GLU A 150 -4.21 -16.83 6.85
CA GLU A 150 -5.06 -16.63 8.02
C GLU A 150 -5.44 -15.16 8.17
N ASN A 151 -4.46 -14.25 8.27
CA ASN A 151 -4.74 -12.83 8.43
C ASN A 151 -4.00 -12.00 7.37
N ALA A 152 -4.57 -10.88 6.98
CA ALA A 152 -3.94 -9.91 6.09
C ALA A 152 -4.23 -8.48 6.55
N VAL A 153 -3.18 -7.68 6.75
CA VAL A 153 -3.28 -6.26 7.12
C VAL A 153 -2.57 -5.43 6.06
N LEU A 154 -3.33 -4.56 5.40
CA LEU A 154 -2.87 -3.71 4.32
C LEU A 154 -2.95 -2.25 4.76
N MET A 155 -1.80 -1.58 4.89
CA MET A 155 -1.69 -0.21 5.38
C MET A 155 -1.30 0.74 4.25
N GLY A 156 -2.08 1.80 4.00
CA GLY A 156 -1.75 2.77 2.93
C GLY A 156 -1.63 2.11 1.56
N ALA A 157 -2.49 1.12 1.28
CA ALA A 157 -2.33 0.24 0.14
C ALA A 157 -2.59 0.95 -1.20
N ALA A 158 -1.59 0.94 -2.08
CA ALA A 158 -1.72 1.33 -3.48
C ALA A 158 -2.45 0.25 -4.30
N ALA A 159 -3.64 -0.17 -3.85
CA ALA A 159 -4.47 -1.21 -4.44
C ALA A 159 -5.86 -0.65 -4.83
N PRO A 160 -6.58 -1.27 -5.79
CA PRO A 160 -7.93 -0.83 -6.14
C PRO A 160 -8.87 -0.87 -4.93
N ALA A 161 -9.73 0.14 -4.78
CA ALA A 161 -10.81 0.13 -3.78
C ALA A 161 -12.09 -0.56 -4.28
N GLU A 162 -12.05 -1.21 -5.45
CA GLU A 162 -13.22 -1.83 -6.07
C GLU A 162 -13.72 -3.02 -5.23
N PRO A 163 -15.03 -3.07 -4.86
CA PRO A 163 -15.58 -4.15 -4.04
C PRO A 163 -15.35 -5.55 -4.62
N GLY A 164 -15.41 -5.70 -5.96
CA GLY A 164 -15.19 -6.98 -6.63
C GLY A 164 -13.80 -7.55 -6.38
N ALA A 165 -12.77 -6.70 -6.37
CA ALA A 165 -11.40 -7.11 -6.09
C ALA A 165 -11.22 -7.54 -4.63
N TRP A 166 -11.82 -6.79 -3.68
CA TRP A 166 -11.76 -7.12 -2.27
C TRP A 166 -12.58 -8.35 -1.89
N ARG A 167 -13.69 -8.65 -2.58
CA ARG A 167 -14.41 -9.92 -2.41
C ARG A 167 -13.55 -11.13 -2.77
N ARG A 168 -12.76 -11.03 -3.84
CA ARG A 168 -11.81 -12.08 -4.23
C ARG A 168 -10.70 -12.24 -3.20
N ALA A 169 -10.10 -11.14 -2.73
CA ALA A 169 -9.09 -11.20 -1.67
C ALA A 169 -9.67 -11.80 -0.38
N ARG A 170 -10.90 -11.41 0.00
CA ARG A 170 -11.60 -11.90 1.18
C ARG A 170 -11.89 -13.41 1.13
N SER A 171 -12.11 -13.99 -0.06
CA SER A 171 -12.44 -15.42 -0.17
C SER A 171 -11.27 -16.35 0.16
N VAL A 172 -10.03 -15.86 0.18
CA VAL A 172 -8.83 -16.67 0.47
C VAL A 172 -8.18 -16.38 1.82
N VAL A 173 -8.65 -15.36 2.53
CA VAL A 173 -8.24 -15.08 3.91
C VAL A 173 -9.22 -15.80 4.83
N ALA A 174 -8.74 -16.54 5.83
CA ALA A 174 -9.61 -17.26 6.78
C ALA A 174 -10.07 -16.38 7.96
N GLY A 175 -9.16 -15.59 8.50
CA GLY A 175 -9.33 -14.69 9.64
C GLY A 175 -9.56 -13.24 9.25
N ARG A 176 -8.73 -12.32 9.70
CA ARG A 176 -8.95 -10.86 9.53
C ARG A 176 -8.36 -10.35 8.22
N LEU A 177 -9.13 -9.56 7.47
CA LEU A 177 -8.66 -8.81 6.31
C LEU A 177 -8.88 -7.32 6.59
N VAL A 178 -7.80 -6.62 6.91
CA VAL A 178 -7.83 -5.23 7.38
C VAL A 178 -7.29 -4.30 6.30
N ASN A 179 -8.06 -3.28 5.97
CA ASN A 179 -7.63 -2.10 5.22
C ASN A 179 -7.43 -0.93 6.18
N ALA A 180 -6.18 -0.61 6.49
CA ALA A 180 -5.82 0.58 7.23
C ALA A 180 -5.52 1.72 6.25
N TRP A 181 -6.32 2.77 6.30
CA TRP A 181 -6.30 3.86 5.34
C TRP A 181 -6.17 5.22 6.05
N SER A 182 -5.62 6.20 5.35
CA SER A 182 -5.52 7.57 5.85
C SER A 182 -5.96 8.55 4.76
N GLY A 183 -6.94 9.39 5.09
CA GLY A 183 -7.34 10.51 4.23
C GLY A 183 -6.24 11.59 4.13
N ASN A 184 -5.30 11.59 5.07
CA ASN A 184 -4.18 12.52 5.15
C ASN A 184 -2.97 12.09 4.30
N ASP A 185 -3.06 10.95 3.59
CA ASP A 185 -1.98 10.46 2.73
C ASP A 185 -1.91 11.23 1.40
N GLY A 186 -1.33 12.43 1.48
CA GLY A 186 -1.15 13.30 0.31
C GLY A 186 -0.26 12.68 -0.78
N VAL A 187 0.70 11.83 -0.42
CA VAL A 187 1.60 11.19 -1.39
C VAL A 187 0.80 10.23 -2.25
N LEU A 188 0.08 9.30 -1.63
CA LEU A 188 -0.73 8.33 -2.35
C LEU A 188 -1.85 9.01 -3.16
N ALA A 189 -2.42 10.10 -2.63
CA ALA A 189 -3.41 10.91 -3.32
C ALA A 189 -2.88 11.59 -4.59
N VAL A 190 -1.62 12.05 -4.57
CA VAL A 190 -0.95 12.62 -5.75
C VAL A 190 -0.64 11.54 -6.78
N VAL A 191 -0.08 10.42 -6.31
CA VAL A 191 0.28 9.30 -7.18
C VAL A 191 -0.89 8.78 -7.99
N HIS A 192 -2.02 8.58 -7.29
CA HIS A 192 -3.20 8.02 -7.92
C HIS A 192 -3.69 8.88 -9.07
N ARG A 193 -3.79 10.20 -8.82
CA ARG A 193 -4.30 11.15 -9.81
C ARG A 193 -3.41 11.24 -11.04
N GLY A 194 -2.09 11.19 -10.85
CA GLY A 194 -1.17 11.26 -11.98
C GLY A 194 -1.00 9.95 -12.77
N THR A 195 -1.15 8.78 -12.14
CA THR A 195 -1.09 7.48 -12.85
C THR A 195 -2.43 7.00 -13.41
N SER A 196 -3.54 7.66 -13.08
CA SER A 196 -4.88 7.28 -13.54
C SER A 196 -5.76 8.50 -13.85
N PRO A 197 -5.31 9.42 -14.73
CA PRO A 197 -6.12 10.55 -15.15
C PRO A 197 -7.42 10.04 -15.80
N GLY A 198 -8.57 10.49 -15.29
CA GLY A 198 -9.90 10.10 -15.77
C GLY A 198 -10.56 8.90 -15.07
N LYS A 199 -9.84 8.12 -14.24
CA LYS A 199 -10.43 7.05 -13.40
C LYS A 199 -10.69 7.53 -11.97
N VAL A 200 -11.29 8.71 -11.83
CA VAL A 200 -11.58 9.36 -10.53
C VAL A 200 -12.50 8.49 -9.65
N TRP A 201 -13.35 7.67 -10.28
CA TRP A 201 -14.30 6.77 -9.62
C TRP A 201 -13.65 5.49 -9.06
N ALA A 202 -12.52 5.04 -9.62
CA ALA A 202 -11.77 3.89 -9.13
C ALA A 202 -10.86 4.35 -8.00
N GLY A 203 -11.37 4.32 -6.77
CA GLY A 203 -10.59 4.70 -5.58
C GLY A 203 -9.34 3.84 -5.36
N ILE A 204 -8.43 4.33 -4.50
CA ILE A 204 -7.35 3.53 -3.93
C ILE A 204 -7.70 3.18 -2.48
N ALA A 205 -7.45 1.93 -2.11
CA ALA A 205 -7.77 1.40 -0.79
C ALA A 205 -7.07 2.13 0.37
N GLY A 206 -5.82 2.56 0.19
CA GLY A 206 -5.08 3.31 1.20
C GLY A 206 -5.61 4.71 1.52
N LEU A 207 -6.58 5.23 0.75
CA LEU A 207 -7.15 6.57 0.93
C LEU A 207 -8.62 6.57 1.38
N ARG A 208 -9.26 5.40 1.49
CA ARG A 208 -10.67 5.30 1.84
C ARG A 208 -11.05 3.91 2.34
N ALA A 209 -12.14 3.84 3.08
CA ALA A 209 -12.77 2.58 3.44
C ALA A 209 -13.26 1.81 2.20
N ILE A 210 -13.17 0.48 2.27
CA ILE A 210 -13.75 -0.47 1.33
C ILE A 210 -15.19 -0.74 1.73
N THR A 211 -16.14 -0.40 0.86
CA THR A 211 -17.58 -0.54 1.10
C THR A 211 -18.17 -1.72 0.33
N GLY A 212 -19.24 -2.34 0.83
CA GLY A 212 -19.97 -3.39 0.09
C GLY A 212 -19.27 -4.74 0.02
N VAL A 213 -18.36 -5.03 0.97
CA VAL A 213 -17.68 -6.32 1.14
C VAL A 213 -17.72 -6.74 2.60
N ARG A 214 -18.45 -7.82 2.92
CA ARG A 214 -18.52 -8.36 4.28
C ARG A 214 -17.19 -9.01 4.69
N GLY A 215 -16.76 -8.79 5.93
CA GLY A 215 -15.54 -9.38 6.49
C GLY A 215 -14.24 -8.65 6.10
N VAL A 216 -14.34 -7.48 5.44
CA VAL A 216 -13.23 -6.53 5.34
C VAL A 216 -13.39 -5.52 6.46
N GLU A 217 -12.36 -5.41 7.30
CA GLU A 217 -12.28 -4.45 8.38
C GLU A 217 -11.60 -3.18 7.86
N ASN A 218 -12.23 -2.02 8.02
CA ASN A 218 -11.62 -0.74 7.67
C ASN A 218 -11.20 -0.03 8.94
N VAL A 219 -9.94 0.39 8.99
CA VAL A 219 -9.39 1.17 10.10
C VAL A 219 -8.92 2.50 9.55
N ASP A 220 -9.56 3.59 9.96
CA ASP A 220 -9.07 4.93 9.69
C ASP A 220 -7.90 5.22 10.63
N VAL A 221 -6.72 5.42 10.06
CA VAL A 221 -5.50 5.76 10.80
C VAL A 221 -5.07 7.21 10.56
N SER A 222 -5.97 8.07 10.08
CA SER A 222 -5.68 9.47 9.75
C SER A 222 -5.12 10.27 10.93
N ASP A 223 -5.53 9.94 12.16
CA ASP A 223 -5.05 10.57 13.40
C ASP A 223 -3.63 10.11 13.81
N LEU A 224 -3.21 8.91 13.38
CA LEU A 224 -1.91 8.33 13.68
C LEU A 224 -0.89 8.55 12.56
N VAL A 225 -1.38 8.57 11.31
CA VAL A 225 -0.58 8.64 10.09
C VAL A 225 -0.85 9.98 9.41
N SER A 226 -0.04 10.97 9.78
CA SER A 226 -0.07 12.32 9.20
C SER A 226 0.47 12.40 7.76
N GLY A 227 0.92 11.28 7.20
CA GLY A 227 1.41 11.17 5.82
C GLY A 227 2.03 9.80 5.52
N HIS A 228 2.20 9.46 4.24
CA HIS A 228 2.62 8.12 3.77
C HIS A 228 3.88 7.56 4.43
N ALA A 229 4.83 8.42 4.80
CA ALA A 229 6.08 7.99 5.40
C ALA A 229 5.91 7.48 6.86
N LYS A 230 4.75 7.70 7.47
CA LYS A 230 4.45 7.36 8.88
C LYS A 230 3.72 6.02 9.07
N TYR A 231 3.51 5.25 8.00
CA TYR A 231 3.02 3.87 8.13
C TYR A 231 4.07 2.89 8.66
N ARG A 232 5.35 3.27 8.62
CA ARG A 232 6.48 2.49 9.12
C ARG A 232 6.66 2.66 10.62
#